data_AF-A0A4U1IQD8-F1
#
_entry.id   AF-A0A4U1IQD8-F1
#
_cell.length_a   1.000
_cell.length_b   1.000
_cell.length_c   1.000
_cell.angle_alpha   90.00
_cell.angle_beta   90.00
_cell.angle_gamma   90.00
#
_symmetry.space_group_name_H-M   'P 1'
#
loop_
_entity.id
_entity.type
_entity.pdbx_description
1 polymer ?
#
loop_
_entity_poly.entity_id
_entity_poly.type
_entity_poly.pdbx_seq_one_letter_code
_entity_poly.pdbx_strand_id
1 'polypeptide(L)'
;MTVKKPEHWIEQTIAIARSFSGAQFSDADREQALAALDAMIEALQNIRNRLRALPSEEERRRVGNAADALEQFLDSMKARPDVAASLGLPQTKAPSLPRKREDIQTVVANLQDLSTDEIQQRLLDEREFSVSMLHSVARQMGLSVDRNVGRRDLVDQIVKLGFANRRGYRLLGGARQGGR
;
A
#
# COMPACT_ATOMS: atom_id res chain seq x y z
N MET A 1 -20.91 26.48 24.13
CA MET A 1 -22.20 25.79 23.92
C MET A 1 -21.94 24.30 23.92
N THR A 2 -22.34 23.62 25.00
CA THR A 2 -22.10 22.20 25.25
C THR A 2 -23.14 21.39 24.48
N VAL A 3 -22.74 20.72 23.40
CA VAL A 3 -23.61 19.82 22.64
C VAL A 3 -23.95 18.64 23.55
N LYS A 4 -25.18 18.57 24.05
CA LYS A 4 -25.66 17.44 24.86
C LYS A 4 -25.56 16.17 24.01
N LYS A 5 -25.02 15.09 24.60
CA LYS A 5 -24.79 13.82 23.92
C LYS A 5 -26.07 13.29 23.27
N PRO A 6 -25.97 12.65 22.10
CA PRO A 6 -27.14 12.20 21.35
C PRO A 6 -27.98 11.11 22.06
N GLU A 7 -27.46 10.54 23.13
CA GLU A 7 -28.14 9.53 23.94
C GLU A 7 -29.29 10.13 24.76
N HIS A 8 -29.15 11.38 25.22
CA HIS A 8 -30.09 12.00 26.16
C HIS A 8 -31.44 12.39 25.53
N TRP A 9 -31.47 12.73 24.23
CA TRP A 9 -32.73 13.09 23.56
C TRP A 9 -33.52 11.84 23.14
N ILE A 10 -32.85 10.74 22.80
CA ILE A 10 -33.51 9.46 22.49
C ILE A 10 -34.25 8.92 23.72
N GLU A 11 -33.60 8.97 24.89
CA GLU A 11 -34.21 8.56 26.16
C GLU A 11 -35.42 9.44 26.53
N GLN A 12 -35.34 10.75 26.30
CA GLN A 12 -36.48 11.67 26.51
C GLN A 12 -37.63 11.39 25.55
N THR A 13 -37.36 11.13 24.27
CA THR A 13 -38.40 10.82 23.28
C THR A 13 -39.10 9.49 23.60
N ILE A 14 -38.36 8.48 24.07
CA ILE A 14 -38.93 7.20 24.52
C ILE A 14 -39.78 7.39 25.78
N ALA A 15 -39.33 8.22 26.73
CA ALA A 15 -40.10 8.56 27.93
C ALA A 15 -41.41 9.30 27.58
N ILE A 16 -41.34 10.26 26.65
CA ILE A 16 -42.50 11.00 26.15
C ILE A 16 -43.46 10.06 25.41
N ALA A 17 -42.97 9.22 24.50
CA ALA A 17 -43.79 8.25 23.77
C ALA A 17 -44.49 7.23 24.69
N ARG A 18 -43.85 6.86 25.82
CA ARG A 18 -44.47 6.01 26.86
C ARG A 18 -45.52 6.77 27.68
N SER A 19 -45.33 8.07 27.94
CA SER A 19 -46.36 8.89 28.61
C SER A 19 -47.62 9.09 27.76
N PHE A 20 -47.52 8.99 26.42
CA PHE A 20 -48.67 9.02 25.50
C PHE A 20 -49.62 7.84 25.63
N SER A 21 -49.21 6.71 26.24
CA SER A 21 -50.06 5.52 26.35
C SER A 21 -50.90 5.44 27.63
N GLY A 22 -50.95 6.49 28.48
CA GLY A 22 -51.75 6.37 29.72
C GLY A 22 -51.91 7.58 30.65
N ALA A 23 -51.43 8.79 30.37
CA ALA A 23 -51.54 9.93 31.30
C ALA A 23 -52.16 11.18 30.65
N GLN A 24 -52.95 11.93 31.43
CA GLN A 24 -53.37 13.30 31.09
C GLN A 24 -52.12 14.19 31.11
N PHE A 25 -51.70 14.68 29.96
CA PHE A 25 -50.59 15.64 29.86
C PHE A 25 -51.04 17.01 30.38
N SER A 26 -50.20 17.66 31.17
CA SER A 26 -50.33 19.09 31.38
C SER A 26 -49.94 19.85 30.10
N ASP A 27 -50.41 21.08 29.93
CA ASP A 27 -50.00 21.91 28.80
C ASP A 27 -48.48 22.15 28.76
N ALA A 28 -47.83 22.18 29.94
CA ALA A 28 -46.38 22.30 30.05
C ALA A 28 -45.65 21.05 29.53
N ASP A 29 -46.14 19.85 29.82
CA ASP A 29 -45.56 18.59 29.32
C ASP A 29 -45.71 18.48 27.79
N ARG A 30 -46.84 18.96 27.27
CA ARG A 30 -47.10 19.02 25.82
C ARG A 30 -46.15 19.99 25.12
N GLU A 31 -45.95 21.18 25.66
CA GLU A 31 -45.05 22.19 25.10
C GLU A 31 -43.58 21.71 25.14
N GLN A 32 -43.19 21.06 26.25
CA GLN A 32 -41.86 20.45 26.37
C GLN A 32 -41.65 19.30 25.38
N ALA A 33 -42.69 18.47 25.15
CA ALA A 33 -42.62 17.40 24.16
C ALA A 33 -42.51 17.95 22.72
N LEU A 34 -43.24 19.02 22.39
CA LEU A 34 -43.14 19.67 21.09
C LEU A 34 -41.75 20.29 20.87
N ALA A 35 -41.20 20.99 21.87
CA ALA A 35 -39.85 21.54 21.79
C ALA A 35 -38.77 20.46 21.59
N ALA A 36 -38.94 19.29 22.24
CA ALA A 36 -38.04 18.15 22.05
C ALA A 36 -38.12 17.56 20.63
N LEU A 37 -39.33 17.51 20.05
CA LEU A 37 -39.53 17.05 18.67
C LEU A 37 -38.92 18.03 17.66
N ASP A 38 -39.08 19.34 17.86
CA ASP A 38 -38.48 20.35 16.98
C ASP A 38 -36.95 20.28 17.00
N ALA A 39 -36.34 20.14 18.18
CA ALA A 39 -34.90 19.96 18.32
C ALA A 39 -34.40 18.68 17.59
N MET A 40 -35.19 17.61 17.62
CA MET A 40 -34.89 16.37 16.90
C MET A 40 -34.96 16.56 15.39
N ILE A 41 -35.98 17.26 14.90
CA ILE A 41 -36.13 17.57 13.46
C ILE A 41 -34.93 18.39 12.99
N GLU A 42 -34.52 19.41 13.74
CA GLU A 42 -33.36 20.23 13.41
C GLU A 42 -32.06 19.42 13.37
N ALA A 43 -31.86 18.54 14.35
CA ALA A 43 -30.70 17.65 14.39
C ALA A 43 -30.65 16.72 13.15
N LEU A 44 -31.79 16.12 12.78
CA LEU A 44 -31.89 15.25 11.61
C LEU A 44 -31.68 16.01 10.30
N GLN A 45 -32.17 17.25 10.19
CA GLN A 45 -31.93 18.11 9.04
C GLN A 45 -30.45 18.48 8.91
N ASN A 46 -29.78 18.78 10.02
CA ASN A 46 -28.33 19.04 10.04
C ASN A 46 -27.52 17.83 9.59
N ILE A 47 -27.87 16.62 10.04
CA ILE A 47 -27.24 15.38 9.59
C ILE A 47 -27.46 15.19 8.09
N ARG A 48 -28.70 15.36 7.59
CA ARG A 48 -29.02 15.27 6.16
C ARG A 48 -28.20 16.23 5.32
N ASN A 49 -28.05 17.49 5.76
CA ASN A 49 -27.30 18.51 5.05
C ASN A 49 -25.80 18.19 5.04
N ARG A 50 -25.25 17.68 6.14
CA ARG A 50 -23.85 17.21 6.20
C ARG A 50 -23.61 16.02 5.28
N LEU A 51 -24.54 15.06 5.22
CA LEU A 51 -24.46 13.93 4.31
C LEU A 51 -24.54 14.36 2.83
N ARG A 52 -25.34 15.38 2.51
CA ARG A 52 -25.37 15.98 1.16
C ARG A 52 -24.10 16.76 0.81
N ALA A 53 -23.43 17.33 1.79
CA ALA A 53 -22.16 18.04 1.62
C ALA A 53 -20.95 17.10 1.56
N LEU A 54 -21.14 15.78 1.77
CA LEU A 54 -20.07 14.82 1.56
C LEU A 54 -19.77 14.76 0.06
N PRO A 55 -18.50 14.90 -0.34
CA PRO A 55 -18.13 14.76 -1.73
C PRO A 55 -18.52 13.36 -2.22
N SER A 56 -19.05 13.31 -3.45
CA SER A 56 -19.31 12.05 -4.14
C SER A 56 -18.03 11.22 -4.24
N GLU A 57 -18.16 9.90 -4.42
CA GLU A 57 -16.99 9.04 -4.56
C GLU A 57 -16.15 9.42 -5.79
N GLU A 58 -16.80 9.92 -6.84
CA GLU A 58 -16.15 10.46 -8.02
C GLU A 58 -15.35 11.74 -7.71
N GLU A 59 -15.89 12.69 -6.94
CA GLU A 59 -15.19 13.89 -6.52
C GLU A 59 -14.01 13.56 -5.61
N ARG A 60 -14.18 12.61 -4.69
CA ARG A 60 -13.07 12.11 -3.85
C ARG A 60 -11.95 11.49 -4.69
N ARG A 61 -12.29 10.68 -5.68
CA ARG A 61 -11.32 10.09 -6.62
C ARG A 61 -10.64 11.17 -7.46
N ARG A 62 -11.37 12.18 -7.96
CA ARG A 62 -10.78 13.28 -8.72
C ARG A 62 -9.81 14.11 -7.89
N VAL A 63 -10.16 14.43 -6.64
CA VAL A 63 -9.26 15.14 -5.72
C VAL A 63 -8.05 14.28 -5.36
N GLY A 64 -8.24 12.98 -5.09
CA GLY A 64 -7.15 12.04 -4.86
C GLY A 64 -6.19 11.97 -6.05
N ASN A 65 -6.72 11.76 -7.26
CA ASN A 65 -5.91 11.73 -8.48
C ASN A 65 -5.18 13.06 -8.74
N ALA A 66 -5.81 14.20 -8.44
CA ALA A 66 -5.19 15.51 -8.59
C ALA A 66 -4.06 15.72 -7.55
N ALA A 67 -4.25 15.25 -6.31
CA ALA A 67 -3.22 15.26 -5.29
C ALA A 67 -2.04 14.36 -5.68
N ASP A 68 -2.30 13.13 -6.13
CA ASP A 68 -1.28 12.20 -6.60
C ASP A 68 -0.49 12.78 -7.79
N ALA A 69 -1.18 13.45 -8.73
CA ALA A 69 -0.53 14.11 -9.86
C ALA A 69 0.36 15.29 -9.41
N LEU A 70 -0.07 16.06 -8.41
CA LEU A 70 0.74 17.14 -7.83
C LEU A 70 1.96 16.61 -7.08
N GLU A 71 1.83 15.52 -6.34
CA GLU A 71 2.96 14.85 -5.69
C GLU A 71 3.97 14.33 -6.71
N GLN A 72 3.50 13.63 -7.74
CA GLN A 72 4.35 13.15 -8.84
C GLN A 72 5.05 14.29 -9.58
N PHE A 73 4.34 15.39 -9.82
CA PHE A 73 4.91 16.58 -10.44
C PHE A 73 6.01 17.19 -9.57
N LEU A 74 5.76 17.38 -8.26
CA LEU A 74 6.75 17.88 -7.31
C LEU A 74 7.97 16.98 -7.22
N ASP A 75 7.78 15.66 -7.21
CA ASP A 75 8.89 14.70 -7.17
C ASP A 75 9.69 14.69 -8.49
N SER A 76 9.02 14.85 -9.63
CA SER A 76 9.69 15.01 -10.93
C SER A 76 10.55 16.29 -10.99
N MET A 77 10.11 17.38 -10.33
CA MET A 77 10.88 18.62 -10.24
C MET A 77 12.05 18.50 -9.27
N LYS A 78 11.91 17.78 -8.15
CA LYS A 78 13.01 17.47 -7.23
C LYS A 78 14.09 16.60 -7.88
N ALA A 79 13.72 15.76 -8.86
CA ALA A 79 14.65 14.92 -9.61
C ALA A 79 15.48 15.71 -10.65
N ARG A 80 15.13 16.98 -10.91
CA ARG A 80 15.83 17.88 -11.84
C ARG A 80 16.65 18.91 -11.03
N PRO A 81 17.99 18.77 -10.94
CA PRO A 81 18.81 19.57 -10.03
C PRO A 81 18.75 21.08 -10.28
N ASP A 82 18.65 21.46 -11.56
CA ASP A 82 18.48 22.81 -12.08
C ASP A 82 17.15 23.44 -11.64
N VAL A 83 16.06 22.67 -11.72
CA VAL A 83 14.71 23.12 -11.36
C VAL A 83 14.52 23.15 -9.85
N ALA A 84 15.00 22.12 -9.13
CA ALA A 84 14.92 22.03 -7.68
C ALA A 84 15.67 23.20 -6.99
N ALA A 85 16.85 23.57 -7.50
CA ALA A 85 17.63 24.69 -7.00
C ALA A 85 16.91 26.03 -7.23
N SER A 86 16.26 26.20 -8.39
CA SER A 86 15.53 27.43 -8.74
C SER A 86 14.25 27.63 -7.91
N LEU A 87 13.65 26.54 -7.44
CA LEU A 87 12.42 26.54 -6.64
C LEU A 87 12.67 26.44 -5.12
N GLY A 88 13.93 26.43 -4.69
CA GLY A 88 14.29 26.28 -3.27
C GLY A 88 13.84 24.95 -2.66
N LEU A 89 13.62 23.93 -3.49
CA LEU A 89 13.17 22.62 -3.03
C LEU A 89 14.37 21.82 -2.50
N PRO A 90 14.24 21.14 -1.35
CA PRO A 90 15.29 20.29 -0.84
C PRO A 90 15.60 19.20 -1.88
N GLN A 91 16.84 19.14 -2.34
CA GLN A 91 17.27 18.10 -3.27
C GLN A 91 17.21 16.75 -2.54
N THR A 92 16.11 16.04 -2.71
CA THR A 92 16.04 14.63 -2.39
C THR A 92 16.91 13.90 -3.40
N LYS A 93 18.04 13.33 -2.94
CA LYS A 93 18.66 12.19 -3.62
C LYS A 93 17.53 11.25 -4.02
N ALA A 94 17.40 10.97 -5.32
CA ALA A 94 16.26 10.30 -5.94
C ALA A 94 15.63 9.25 -4.99
N PRO A 95 14.34 9.36 -4.66
CA PRO A 95 13.68 8.35 -3.87
C PRO A 95 13.78 7.04 -4.65
N SER A 96 14.46 6.04 -4.09
CA SER A 96 14.36 4.69 -4.60
C SER A 96 12.89 4.30 -4.51
N LEU A 97 12.21 4.24 -5.65
CA LEU A 97 10.87 3.66 -5.77
C LEU A 97 10.78 2.43 -4.87
N PRO A 98 9.67 2.20 -4.13
CA PRO A 98 9.49 0.96 -3.42
C PRO A 98 9.47 -0.15 -4.48
N ARG A 99 10.62 -0.79 -4.71
CA ARG A 99 10.70 -2.03 -5.49
C ARG A 99 9.68 -2.94 -4.83
N LYS A 100 8.64 -3.31 -5.59
CA LYS A 100 7.83 -4.50 -5.30
C LYS A 100 8.80 -5.53 -4.74
N ARG A 101 8.59 -5.98 -3.50
CA ARG A 101 9.35 -7.11 -2.97
C ARG A 101 8.94 -8.31 -3.82
N GLU A 102 9.55 -8.44 -4.98
CA GLU A 102 9.46 -9.64 -5.78
C GLU A 102 10.00 -10.76 -4.91
N ASP A 103 9.17 -11.79 -4.75
CA ASP A 103 9.57 -12.99 -4.05
C ASP A 103 10.81 -13.55 -4.73
N ILE A 104 11.88 -13.73 -3.94
CA ILE A 104 13.15 -14.26 -4.41
C ILE A 104 12.94 -15.62 -5.08
N GLN A 105 11.94 -16.38 -4.66
CA GLN A 105 11.58 -17.65 -5.27
C GLN A 105 11.07 -17.48 -6.72
N THR A 106 10.23 -16.48 -6.97
CA THR A 106 9.75 -16.15 -8.33
C THR A 106 10.90 -15.63 -9.20
N VAL A 107 11.78 -14.81 -8.64
CA VAL A 107 12.97 -14.31 -9.34
C VAL A 107 13.89 -15.46 -9.76
N VAL A 108 14.18 -16.38 -8.84
CA VAL A 108 14.99 -17.57 -9.14
C VAL A 108 14.31 -18.47 -10.18
N ALA A 109 12.97 -18.62 -10.13
CA ALA A 109 12.22 -19.39 -11.12
C ALA A 109 12.34 -18.76 -12.52
N ASN A 110 12.13 -17.45 -12.64
CA ASN A 110 12.23 -16.74 -13.92
C ASN A 110 13.65 -16.81 -14.52
N LEU A 111 14.68 -16.84 -13.68
CA LEU A 111 16.06 -16.99 -14.12
C LEU A 111 16.38 -18.43 -14.56
N GLN A 112 15.62 -19.45 -14.13
CA GLN A 112 15.87 -20.84 -14.53
C GLN A 112 15.54 -21.14 -15.99
N ASP A 113 14.74 -20.29 -16.65
CA ASP A 113 14.35 -20.48 -18.04
C ASP A 113 15.31 -19.82 -19.04
N LEU A 114 16.22 -18.97 -18.55
CA LEU A 114 17.18 -18.22 -19.38
C LEU A 114 18.48 -19.01 -19.60
N SER A 115 19.22 -18.74 -20.68
CA SER A 115 20.58 -19.27 -20.86
C SER A 115 21.55 -18.73 -19.80
N THR A 116 22.65 -19.43 -19.57
CA THR A 116 23.67 -19.03 -18.58
C THR A 116 24.22 -17.61 -18.85
N ASP A 117 24.39 -17.27 -20.12
CA ASP A 117 24.88 -15.94 -20.55
C ASP A 117 23.84 -14.85 -20.31
N GLU A 118 22.55 -15.13 -20.57
CA GLU A 118 21.45 -14.21 -20.28
C GLU A 118 21.27 -13.97 -18.78
N ILE A 119 21.39 -15.02 -17.96
CA ILE A 119 21.35 -14.89 -16.49
C ILE A 119 22.49 -13.98 -16.04
N GLN A 120 23.70 -14.17 -16.56
CA GLN A 120 24.86 -13.36 -16.18
C GLN A 120 24.66 -11.89 -16.55
N GLN A 121 24.23 -11.59 -17.78
CA GLN A 121 23.98 -10.21 -18.22
C GLN A 121 22.90 -9.54 -17.36
N ARG A 122 21.83 -10.27 -17.08
CA ARG A 122 20.70 -9.76 -16.30
C ARG A 122 21.08 -9.49 -14.85
N LEU A 123 21.79 -10.42 -14.20
CA LEU A 123 22.28 -10.24 -12.84
C LEU A 123 23.36 -9.16 -12.73
N LEU A 124 24.08 -8.83 -13.81
CA LEU A 124 25.01 -7.71 -13.84
C LEU A 124 24.34 -6.35 -13.93
N ASP A 125 23.07 -6.25 -14.37
CA ASP A 125 22.34 -4.99 -14.45
C ASP A 125 22.01 -4.44 -13.05
N GLU A 126 22.67 -3.33 -12.70
CA GLU A 126 22.50 -2.64 -11.41
C GLU A 126 21.11 -2.01 -11.25
N ARG A 127 20.44 -1.68 -12.36
CA ARG A 127 19.09 -1.12 -12.36
C ARG A 127 18.04 -2.18 -12.04
N GLU A 128 18.31 -3.43 -12.36
CA GLU A 128 17.39 -4.56 -12.13
C GLU A 128 17.73 -5.32 -10.83
N PHE A 129 19.01 -5.55 -10.53
CA PHE A 129 19.45 -6.32 -9.36
C PHE A 129 20.35 -5.50 -8.43
N SER A 130 19.96 -5.38 -7.16
CA SER A 130 20.86 -4.84 -6.12
C SER A 130 21.80 -5.92 -5.60
N VAL A 131 22.96 -5.53 -5.05
CA VAL A 131 23.90 -6.48 -4.41
C VAL A 131 23.25 -7.26 -3.27
N SER A 132 22.35 -6.62 -2.51
CA SER A 132 21.54 -7.30 -1.49
C SER A 132 20.64 -8.39 -2.07
N MET A 133 20.05 -8.16 -3.24
CA MET A 133 19.22 -9.15 -3.93
C MET A 133 20.07 -10.32 -4.45
N LEU A 134 21.27 -10.05 -4.96
CA LEU A 134 22.21 -11.08 -5.38
C LEU A 134 22.61 -12.01 -4.21
N HIS A 135 22.87 -11.45 -3.02
CA HIS A 135 23.12 -12.28 -1.83
C HIS A 135 21.90 -13.10 -1.42
N SER A 136 20.69 -12.54 -1.52
CA SER A 136 19.46 -13.27 -1.25
C SER A 136 19.23 -14.42 -2.23
N VAL A 137 19.50 -14.20 -3.53
CA VAL A 137 19.48 -15.24 -4.57
C VAL A 137 20.52 -16.32 -4.25
N ALA A 138 21.76 -15.95 -3.92
CA ALA A 138 22.80 -16.89 -3.56
C ALA A 138 22.40 -17.78 -2.36
N ARG A 139 21.84 -17.19 -1.30
CA ARG A 139 21.31 -17.93 -0.15
C ARG A 139 20.17 -18.87 -0.52
N GLN A 140 19.22 -18.42 -1.33
CA GLN A 140 18.12 -19.26 -1.83
C GLN A 140 18.63 -20.45 -2.64
N MET A 141 19.79 -20.30 -3.29
CA MET A 141 20.43 -21.38 -4.03
C MET A 141 21.27 -22.32 -3.15
N GLY A 142 21.42 -22.02 -1.85
CA GLY A 142 22.25 -22.77 -0.91
C GLY A 142 23.74 -22.40 -0.99
N LEU A 143 24.09 -21.28 -1.62
CA LEU A 143 25.47 -20.83 -1.77
C LEU A 143 25.89 -20.00 -0.55
N SER A 144 27.04 -20.35 0.02
CA SER A 144 27.69 -19.53 1.06
C SER A 144 28.64 -18.56 0.39
N VAL A 145 28.23 -17.29 0.26
CA VAL A 145 29.04 -16.23 -0.36
C VAL A 145 29.44 -15.20 0.69
N ASP A 146 30.71 -14.81 0.67
CA ASP A 146 31.26 -13.76 1.54
C ASP A 146 30.63 -12.39 1.18
N ARG A 147 30.34 -11.58 2.20
CA ARG A 147 29.71 -10.27 2.06
C ARG A 147 30.62 -9.23 1.41
N ASN A 148 31.93 -9.47 1.37
CA ASN A 148 32.93 -8.57 0.80
C ASN A 148 33.26 -8.86 -0.68
N VAL A 149 32.53 -9.77 -1.31
CA VAL A 149 32.76 -10.18 -2.71
C VAL A 149 32.20 -9.12 -3.65
N GLY A 150 32.99 -8.75 -4.67
CA GLY A 150 32.55 -7.81 -5.70
C GLY A 150 31.35 -8.33 -6.48
N ARG A 151 30.51 -7.43 -7.01
CA ARG A 151 29.28 -7.78 -7.75
C ARG A 151 29.54 -8.83 -8.84
N ARG A 152 30.58 -8.64 -9.66
CA ARG A 152 30.91 -9.55 -10.76
C ARG A 152 31.22 -10.96 -10.28
N ASP A 153 31.99 -11.08 -9.21
CA ASP A 153 32.38 -12.37 -8.63
C ASP A 153 31.17 -13.06 -7.97
N LEU A 154 30.28 -12.29 -7.33
CA LEU A 154 29.03 -12.79 -6.77
C LEU A 154 28.10 -13.33 -7.87
N VAL A 155 27.96 -12.61 -8.99
CA VAL A 155 27.19 -13.09 -10.15
C VAL A 155 27.81 -14.34 -10.74
N ASP A 156 29.13 -14.37 -10.93
CA ASP A 156 29.85 -15.52 -11.47
C ASP A 156 29.64 -16.78 -10.62
N GLN A 157 29.69 -16.65 -9.29
CA GLN A 157 29.40 -17.74 -8.36
C GLN A 157 27.94 -18.21 -8.45
N ILE A 158 26.96 -17.29 -8.51
CA ILE A 158 25.55 -17.64 -8.66
C ILE A 158 25.31 -18.42 -9.97
N VAL A 159 25.90 -17.96 -11.06
CA VAL A 159 25.75 -18.56 -12.39
C VAL A 159 26.41 -19.94 -12.45
N LYS A 160 27.68 -20.05 -12.04
CA LYS A 160 28.44 -21.31 -12.11
C LYS A 160 27.98 -22.33 -11.08
N LEU A 161 27.91 -21.94 -9.81
CA LEU A 161 27.61 -22.87 -8.71
C LEU A 161 26.12 -23.08 -8.50
N GLY A 162 25.30 -22.09 -8.83
CA GLY A 162 23.86 -22.16 -8.70
C GLY A 162 23.19 -22.79 -9.92
N PHE A 163 23.27 -22.12 -11.07
CA PHE A 163 22.49 -22.50 -12.26
C PHE A 163 23.17 -23.58 -13.11
N ALA A 164 24.46 -23.43 -13.42
CA ALA A 164 25.18 -24.39 -14.27
C ALA A 164 25.31 -25.76 -13.60
N ASN A 165 25.68 -25.80 -12.30
CA ASN A 165 25.73 -27.06 -11.54
C ASN A 165 24.38 -27.76 -11.45
N ARG A 166 23.28 -27.06 -11.13
CA ARG A 166 21.94 -27.69 -11.06
C ARG A 166 21.50 -28.26 -12.41
N ARG A 167 21.81 -27.57 -13.52
CA ARG A 167 21.52 -28.08 -14.87
C ARG A 167 22.38 -29.30 -15.22
N GLY A 168 23.66 -29.29 -14.88
CA GLY A 168 24.57 -30.43 -15.05
C GLY A 168 24.10 -31.68 -14.29
N TYR A 169 23.72 -31.54 -13.02
CA TYR A 169 23.18 -32.66 -12.24
C TYR A 169 21.82 -33.16 -12.77
N ARG A 170 20.96 -32.29 -13.31
CA ARG A 170 19.70 -32.71 -13.93
C ARG A 170 19.93 -33.56 -15.18
N LEU A 171 20.92 -33.19 -16.00
CA LEU A 171 21.32 -33.97 -17.19
C LEU A 171 21.95 -35.32 -16.82
N LEU A 172 22.78 -35.36 -15.77
CA LEU A 172 23.42 -36.59 -15.28
C LEU A 172 22.47 -37.51 -14.49
N GLY A 173 21.48 -36.94 -13.80
CA GLY A 173 20.46 -37.68 -13.05
C GLY A 173 19.39 -38.32 -13.93
N GLY A 174 19.04 -37.67 -15.05
CA GLY A 174 18.11 -38.21 -16.05
C GLY A 174 18.68 -39.39 -16.86
N ALA A 175 20.00 -39.45 -17.04
CA ALA A 175 20.66 -40.53 -17.77
C ALA A 175 20.71 -41.87 -17.02
N ARG A 176 20.39 -41.91 -15.71
CA ARG A 176 20.39 -43.15 -14.90
C ARG A 176 19.06 -43.92 -14.87
N GLN A 177 18.01 -43.47 -15.57
CA GLN A 177 16.71 -44.17 -15.65
C GLN A 177 16.35 -44.74 -17.04
N GLY A 178 17.31 -44.82 -17.98
CA GLY A 178 17.10 -45.38 -19.32
C GLY A 178 17.82 -46.70 -19.60
N GLY A 179 18.01 -47.54 -18.57
CA GLY A 179 18.74 -48.80 -18.69
C GLY A 179 17.98 -49.97 -18.09
N ARG A 180 16.86 -50.35 -18.70
CA ARG A 180 16.28 -51.70 -18.70
C ARG A 180 15.54 -51.93 -20.01
#